data_AF-A0A936LR01-F1
#
_entry.id   AF-A0A936LR01-F1
#
_cell.length_a   1.000
_cell.length_b   1.000
_cell.length_c   1.000
_cell.angle_alpha   90.00
_cell.angle_beta   90.00
_cell.angle_gamma   90.00
#
_symmetry.space_group_name_H-M   'P 1'
#
loop_
_entity.id
_entity.type
_entity.pdbx_description
1 polymer ?
#
loop_
_entity_poly.entity_id
_entity_poly.type
_entity_poly.pdbx_seq_one_letter_code
_entity_poly.pdbx_strand_id
1 'polypeptide(L)'
;MYAVMVAAAILLDRGLHAMGLDHVGRYLGPAGTAFIALSFVYSLRKRKIIHSGPPRTYLMVHEYLAWAGSVMILVHAGIHFNARLPWLATYMLLISVASGLVGKYLLKSAGHSLEERRQELIASGSTTPEVDKELFFDSVTVNAMKQWRVVHLPIAFTLGFLTLLHVITVLMFGK
;
A
#
# COMPACT_ATOMS: atom_id res chain seq x y z
N MET A 1 -9.66 6.44 -1.34
CA MET A 1 -9.03 5.53 -0.35
C MET A 1 -7.97 6.22 0.51
N TYR A 2 -7.00 6.91 -0.08
CA TYR A 2 -5.95 7.61 0.69
C TYR A 2 -6.49 8.74 1.59
N ALA A 3 -7.23 9.70 1.03
CA ALA A 3 -7.84 10.78 1.80
C ALA A 3 -8.81 10.24 2.89
N VAL A 4 -9.56 9.19 2.57
CA VAL A 4 -10.45 8.51 3.53
C VAL A 4 -9.66 7.89 4.67
N MET A 5 -8.49 7.30 4.42
CA MET A 5 -7.59 6.77 5.46
C MET A 5 -7.17 7.87 6.43
N VAL A 6 -6.71 9.01 5.90
CA VAL A 6 -6.24 10.14 6.70
C VAL A 6 -7.39 10.77 7.49
N ALA A 7 -8.54 10.98 6.83
CA ALA A 7 -9.73 11.49 7.50
C ALA A 7 -10.23 10.54 8.59
N ALA A 8 -10.25 9.23 8.34
CA ALA A 8 -10.63 8.23 9.32
C ALA A 8 -9.68 8.25 10.52
N ALA A 9 -8.36 8.32 10.30
CA ALA A 9 -7.39 8.41 11.38
C ALA A 9 -7.62 9.66 12.24
N ILE A 10 -7.81 10.84 11.62
CA ILE A 10 -8.07 12.10 12.34
C ILE A 10 -9.38 12.04 13.14
N LEU A 11 -10.45 11.50 12.53
CA LEU A 11 -11.76 11.40 13.19
C LEU A 11 -11.71 10.41 14.37
N LEU A 12 -11.05 9.27 14.20
CA LEU A 12 -10.89 8.26 15.25
C LEU A 12 -10.05 8.79 16.40
N ASP A 13 -8.92 9.44 16.11
CA ASP A 13 -8.05 10.06 17.10
C ASP A 13 -8.81 11.12 17.93
N ARG A 14 -9.51 12.04 17.25
CA ARG A 14 -10.35 13.04 17.94
C ARG A 14 -11.48 12.41 18.75
N GLY A 15 -12.11 11.35 18.23
CA GLY A 15 -13.14 10.62 18.96
C GLY A 15 -12.61 9.99 20.25
N LEU A 16 -11.45 9.33 20.19
CA LEU A 16 -10.80 8.75 21.37
C LEU A 16 -10.46 9.82 22.40
N HIS A 17 -9.93 10.96 21.97
CA HIS A 17 -9.65 12.10 22.86
C HIS A 17 -10.92 12.68 23.50
N ALA A 18 -11.99 12.85 22.73
CA ALA A 18 -13.26 13.37 23.24
C ALA A 18 -13.90 12.44 24.30
N MET A 19 -13.62 11.14 24.23
CA MET A 19 -14.12 10.13 25.17
C MET A 19 -13.16 9.88 26.35
N GLY A 20 -11.98 10.52 26.41
CA GLY A 20 -10.95 10.24 27.42
C GLY A 20 -10.30 8.86 27.29
N LEU A 21 -10.32 8.27 26.08
CA LEU A 21 -9.77 6.94 25.76
C LEU A 21 -8.46 7.03 24.97
N ASP A 22 -7.70 8.11 25.15
CA ASP A 22 -6.42 8.38 24.46
C ASP A 22 -5.38 7.26 24.68
N HIS A 23 -5.43 6.59 25.84
CA HIS A 23 -4.58 5.45 26.14
C HIS A 23 -4.74 4.27 25.16
N VAL A 24 -5.91 4.13 24.51
CA VAL A 24 -6.18 3.06 23.52
C VAL A 24 -5.24 3.17 22.33
N GLY A 25 -4.87 4.39 21.92
CA GLY A 25 -3.96 4.59 20.78
C GLY A 25 -2.57 3.98 21.00
N ARG A 26 -2.14 3.74 22.24
CA ARG A 26 -0.88 3.03 22.53
C ARG A 26 -0.92 1.58 22.04
N TYR A 27 -2.06 0.90 22.18
CA TYR A 27 -2.24 -0.49 21.72
C TYR A 27 -2.44 -0.59 20.21
N LEU A 28 -2.92 0.48 19.56
CA LEU A 28 -3.09 0.53 18.12
C LEU A 28 -1.77 0.48 17.34
N GLY A 29 -0.66 0.93 17.93
CA GLY A 29 0.68 0.83 17.30
C GLY A 29 1.11 -0.61 17.05
N PRO A 30 1.26 -1.45 18.10
CA PRO A 30 1.58 -2.87 17.95
C PRO A 30 0.56 -3.63 17.10
N ALA A 31 -0.74 -3.40 17.32
CA ALA A 31 -1.79 -4.08 16.57
C ALA A 31 -1.78 -3.69 15.08
N GLY A 32 -1.60 -2.41 14.75
CA GLY A 32 -1.47 -1.94 13.38
C GLY A 32 -0.20 -2.48 12.70
N THR A 33 0.91 -2.58 13.44
CA THR A 33 2.14 -3.22 12.95
C THR A 33 1.91 -4.68 12.61
N ALA A 34 1.17 -5.42 13.43
CA ALA A 34 0.79 -6.80 13.15
C ALA A 34 -0.07 -6.92 11.87
N PHE A 35 -1.02 -6.00 11.67
CA PHE A 35 -1.83 -5.96 10.44
C PHE A 35 -0.98 -5.71 9.19
N ILE A 36 -0.05 -4.75 9.24
CA ILE A 36 0.88 -4.49 8.14
C ILE A 36 1.79 -5.71 7.90
N ALA A 37 2.31 -6.34 8.95
CA ALA A 37 3.12 -7.54 8.84
C ALA A 37 2.34 -8.69 8.17
N LEU A 38 1.11 -8.95 8.60
CA LEU A 38 0.23 -9.95 8.00
C LEU A 38 -0.13 -9.63 6.54
N SER A 39 -0.19 -8.35 6.17
CA SER A 39 -0.43 -7.96 4.77
C SER A 39 0.66 -8.50 3.80
N PHE A 40 1.87 -8.83 4.28
CA PHE A 40 2.93 -9.40 3.46
C PHE A 40 2.68 -10.85 3.03
N VAL A 41 1.62 -11.51 3.50
CA VAL A 41 1.19 -12.82 2.98
C VAL A 41 0.96 -12.75 1.45
N TYR A 42 0.48 -11.62 0.91
CA TYR A 42 0.43 -11.40 -0.54
C TYR A 42 1.81 -11.50 -1.22
N SER A 43 2.84 -10.92 -0.60
CA SER A 43 4.21 -11.01 -1.13
C SER A 43 4.71 -12.46 -1.16
N LEU A 44 4.38 -13.27 -0.14
CA LEU A 44 4.70 -14.70 -0.11
C LEU A 44 3.97 -15.46 -1.23
N ARG A 45 2.69 -15.16 -1.45
CA ARG A 45 1.92 -15.75 -2.55
C ARG A 45 2.50 -15.36 -3.91
N LYS A 46 2.87 -14.09 -4.11
CA LYS A 46 3.43 -13.59 -5.37
C LYS A 46 4.81 -14.19 -5.68
N ARG A 47 5.61 -14.51 -4.66
CA ARG A 47 6.88 -15.24 -4.77
C ARG A 47 6.69 -16.76 -4.95
N LYS A 48 5.45 -17.24 -5.06
CA LYS A 48 5.09 -18.67 -5.15
C LYS A 48 5.59 -19.49 -3.97
N ILE A 49 5.73 -18.89 -2.78
CA ILE A 49 6.00 -19.65 -1.54
C ILE A 49 4.69 -20.31 -1.08
N ILE A 50 3.59 -19.56 -1.12
CA ILE A 50 2.24 -20.08 -0.97
C ILE A 50 1.70 -20.43 -2.36
N HIS A 51 1.16 -21.63 -2.54
CA HIS A 51 0.69 -22.13 -3.84
C HIS A 51 -0.84 -22.09 -3.99
N SER A 52 -1.58 -21.97 -2.88
CA SER A 52 -3.04 -22.03 -2.85
C SER A 52 -3.70 -20.68 -3.13
N GLY A 53 -4.89 -20.72 -3.72
CA GLY A 53 -5.78 -19.58 -3.94
C GLY A 53 -5.35 -18.60 -5.04
N PRO A 54 -6.29 -17.78 -5.54
CA PRO A 54 -6.04 -16.84 -6.62
C PRO A 54 -5.26 -15.61 -6.12
N PRO A 55 -4.22 -15.14 -6.84
CA PRO A 55 -3.41 -13.98 -6.43
C PRO A 55 -4.21 -12.69 -6.17
N ARG A 56 -5.34 -12.52 -6.86
CA ARG A 56 -6.24 -11.36 -6.69
C ARG A 56 -6.80 -11.27 -5.28
N THR A 57 -7.17 -12.39 -4.66
CA THR A 57 -7.72 -12.40 -3.29
C THR A 57 -6.66 -11.98 -2.28
N TYR A 58 -5.44 -12.48 -2.41
CA TYR A 58 -4.34 -12.06 -1.55
C TYR A 58 -4.01 -10.58 -1.69
N LEU A 59 -4.09 -10.03 -2.91
CA LEU A 59 -3.92 -8.59 -3.13
C LEU A 59 -5.02 -7.78 -2.42
N MET A 60 -6.29 -8.21 -2.52
CA MET A 60 -7.38 -7.55 -1.79
C MET A 60 -7.15 -7.60 -0.27
N VAL A 61 -6.78 -8.75 0.27
CA VAL A 61 -6.48 -8.91 1.71
C VAL A 61 -5.31 -8.02 2.12
N HIS A 62 -4.25 -7.95 1.32
CA HIS A 62 -3.13 -7.05 1.54
C HIS A 62 -3.58 -5.59 1.58
N GLU A 63 -4.40 -5.15 0.64
CA GLU A 63 -4.92 -3.78 0.59
C GLU A 63 -5.76 -3.45 1.84
N TYR A 64 -6.68 -4.34 2.25
CA TYR A 64 -7.50 -4.13 3.44
C TYR A 64 -6.69 -4.13 4.74
N LEU A 65 -5.79 -5.12 4.91
CA LEU A 65 -4.94 -5.19 6.10
C LEU A 65 -3.97 -4.02 6.18
N ALA A 66 -3.34 -3.64 5.06
CA ALA A 66 -2.44 -2.50 5.01
C ALA A 66 -3.19 -1.19 5.28
N TRP A 67 -4.40 -1.01 4.73
CA TRP A 67 -5.22 0.18 4.98
C TRP A 67 -5.64 0.26 6.45
N ALA A 68 -6.20 -0.82 7.01
CA ALA A 68 -6.63 -0.86 8.42
C ALA A 68 -5.44 -0.65 9.37
N GLY A 69 -4.33 -1.36 9.14
CA GLY A 69 -3.11 -1.20 9.92
C GLY A 69 -2.53 0.21 9.83
N SER A 70 -2.62 0.86 8.67
CA SER A 70 -2.17 2.25 8.51
C SER A 70 -3.04 3.23 9.30
N VAL A 71 -4.36 3.06 9.30
CA VAL A 71 -5.26 3.88 10.15
C VAL A 71 -4.89 3.71 11.62
N MET A 72 -4.69 2.47 12.09
CA MET A 72 -4.31 2.20 13.48
C MET A 72 -2.99 2.86 13.87
N ILE A 73 -1.97 2.78 13.00
CA ILE A 73 -0.67 3.42 13.23
C ILE A 73 -0.77 4.95 13.18
N LEU A 74 -1.59 5.52 12.31
CA LEU A 74 -1.79 6.97 12.25
C LEU A 74 -2.49 7.52 13.50
N VAL A 75 -3.47 6.78 14.05
CA VAL A 75 -4.06 7.12 15.35
C VAL A 75 -3.01 7.00 16.46
N HIS A 76 -2.19 5.95 16.46
CA HIS A 76 -1.08 5.80 17.40
C HIS A 76 -0.06 6.95 17.33
N ALA A 77 0.23 7.46 16.13
CA ALA A 77 1.19 8.53 15.92
C ALA A 77 0.81 9.85 16.64
N GLY A 78 -0.49 10.09 16.86
CA GLY A 78 -1.01 11.22 17.64
C GLY A 78 -0.55 11.24 19.11
N ILE A 79 0.04 10.15 19.62
CA ILE A 79 0.52 10.07 21.00
C ILE A 79 2.00 10.51 21.13
N HIS A 80 2.78 10.47 20.05
CA HIS A 80 4.25 10.60 20.10
C HIS A 80 4.80 11.83 19.36
N PHE A 81 4.28 13.02 19.66
CA PHE A 81 4.61 14.27 18.94
C PHE A 81 6.08 14.70 18.98
N ASN A 82 6.88 14.29 19.97
CA ASN A 82 8.21 14.88 20.20
C ASN A 82 9.41 14.05 19.67
N ALA A 83 9.18 12.87 19.08
CA ALA A 83 10.27 11.98 18.65
C ALA A 83 10.43 11.96 17.13
N ARG A 84 11.63 12.28 16.62
CA ARG A 84 11.91 12.36 15.16
C ARG A 84 11.74 11.02 14.44
N LEU A 85 12.15 9.92 15.08
CA LEU A 85 12.13 8.59 14.49
C LEU A 85 10.70 8.10 14.12
N PRO A 86 9.70 8.13 15.03
CA PRO A 86 8.33 7.79 14.68
C PRO A 86 7.71 8.72 13.62
N TRP A 87 8.09 10.00 13.56
CA TRP A 87 7.67 10.89 12.47
C TRP A 87 8.20 10.41 11.10
N LEU A 88 9.48 10.03 11.01
CA LEU A 88 10.04 9.46 9.78
C LEU A 88 9.31 8.17 9.36
N ALA A 89 9.02 7.28 10.31
CA ALA A 89 8.25 6.06 10.04
C ALA A 89 6.83 6.40 9.55
N THR A 90 6.18 7.42 10.11
CA THR A 90 4.85 7.89 9.71
C THR A 90 4.85 8.45 8.29
N TYR A 91 5.82 9.30 7.94
CA TYR A 91 5.96 9.79 6.56
C TYR A 91 6.20 8.64 5.59
N MET A 92 7.04 7.68 5.97
CA MET A 92 7.34 6.54 5.12
C MET A 92 6.12 5.62 4.94
N LEU A 93 5.27 5.49 5.97
CA LEU A 93 3.99 4.78 5.88
C LEU A 93 3.06 5.46 4.87
N LEU A 94 2.89 6.77 4.98
CA LEU A 94 2.06 7.55 4.08
C LEU A 94 2.55 7.46 2.62
N ILE A 95 3.85 7.54 2.39
CA ILE A 95 4.46 7.39 1.06
C ILE A 95 4.28 5.96 0.55
N SER A 96 4.42 4.95 1.40
CA SER A 96 4.21 3.54 1.03
C SER A 96 2.79 3.29 0.55
N VAL A 97 1.78 3.73 1.31
CA VAL A 97 0.37 3.59 0.92
C VAL A 97 0.07 4.35 -0.38
N ALA A 98 0.57 5.58 -0.52
CA ALA A 98 0.40 6.37 -1.74
C ALA A 98 1.03 5.66 -2.96
N SER A 99 2.27 5.19 -2.84
CA SER A 99 2.98 4.45 -3.89
C SER A 99 2.23 3.18 -4.33
N GLY A 100 1.69 2.41 -3.38
CA GLY A 100 0.91 1.20 -3.67
C GLY A 100 -0.37 1.51 -4.43
N LEU A 101 -1.11 2.53 -4.00
CA LEU A 101 -2.34 2.98 -4.68
C LEU A 101 -2.05 3.52 -6.08
N VAL A 102 -1.02 4.36 -6.24
CA VAL A 102 -0.60 4.90 -7.55
C VAL A 102 -0.30 3.76 -8.53
N GLY A 103 0.47 2.75 -8.11
CA GLY A 103 0.78 1.60 -8.94
C GLY A 103 -0.46 0.83 -9.40
N LYS A 104 -1.42 0.62 -8.49
CA LYS A 104 -2.71 -0.04 -8.80
C LYS A 104 -3.52 0.76 -9.83
N TYR A 105 -3.65 2.07 -9.63
CA TYR A 105 -4.44 2.92 -10.52
C TYR A 105 -3.80 3.06 -11.89
N LEU A 106 -2.48 3.29 -11.97
CA LEU A 106 -1.76 3.41 -13.23
C LEU A 106 -1.83 2.11 -14.04
N LEU A 107 -1.61 0.95 -13.41
CA LEU A 107 -1.69 -0.33 -14.11
C LEU A 107 -3.10 -0.63 -14.62
N LYS A 108 -4.14 -0.33 -13.82
CA LYS A 108 -5.53 -0.51 -14.23
C LYS A 108 -5.88 0.41 -15.40
N SER A 109 -5.50 1.68 -15.32
CA SER A 109 -5.78 2.68 -16.36
C SER A 109 -5.06 2.32 -17.66
N ALA A 110 -3.76 2.04 -17.61
CA ALA A 110 -2.98 1.70 -18.80
C ALA A 110 -3.46 0.40 -19.45
N GLY A 111 -3.86 -0.60 -18.65
CA GLY A 111 -4.46 -1.82 -19.18
C GLY A 111 -5.81 -1.61 -19.86
N HIS A 112 -6.65 -0.72 -19.33
CA HIS A 112 -7.94 -0.38 -19.93
C HIS A 112 -7.76 0.34 -21.26
N SER A 113 -6.91 1.38 -21.30
CA SER A 113 -6.64 2.14 -22.52
C SER A 113 -6.04 1.29 -23.63
N LEU A 114 -5.16 0.34 -23.30
CA LEU A 114 -4.61 -0.61 -24.26
C LEU A 114 -5.69 -1.54 -24.84
N GLU A 115 -6.62 -2.00 -24.00
CA GLU A 115 -7.71 -2.89 -24.42
C GLU A 115 -8.75 -2.15 -25.28
N GLU A 116 -9.11 -0.92 -24.91
CA GLU A 116 -10.00 -0.06 -25.70
C GLU A 116 -9.42 0.17 -27.11
N ARG A 117 -8.15 0.60 -27.18
CA ARG A 117 -7.48 0.86 -28.47
C ARG A 117 -7.33 -0.40 -29.32
N ARG A 118 -7.12 -1.57 -28.68
CA ARG A 118 -7.14 -2.88 -29.36
C ARG A 118 -8.50 -3.17 -29.98
N GLN A 119 -9.58 -2.96 -29.23
CA GLN A 119 -10.93 -3.21 -29.72
C GLN A 119 -11.32 -2.26 -30.86
N GLU A 120 -10.92 -0.99 -30.79
CA GLU A 120 -11.12 -0.02 -31.86
C GLU A 120 -10.43 -0.44 -33.17
N LEU A 121 -9.16 -0.85 -33.11
CA LEU A 121 -8.41 -1.27 -34.30
C LEU A 121 -8.98 -2.56 -34.93
N ILE A 122 -9.40 -3.52 -34.10
CA ILE A 122 -10.08 -4.73 -34.58
C ILE A 122 -11.42 -4.37 -35.22
N ALA A 123 -12.18 -3.45 -34.62
CA ALA A 123 -13.46 -3.00 -35.15
C ALA A 123 -13.30 -2.20 -36.46
N SER A 124 -12.19 -1.49 -36.66
CA SER A 124 -11.86 -0.81 -37.92
C SER A 124 -11.42 -1.76 -39.05
N GLY A 125 -11.38 -3.07 -38.79
CA GLY A 125 -11.01 -4.09 -39.78
C GLY A 125 -9.51 -4.32 -39.92
N SER A 126 -8.69 -3.81 -39.01
CA SER A 126 -7.25 -4.08 -39.01
C SER A 126 -6.97 -5.56 -38.70
N THR A 127 -5.97 -6.13 -39.36
CA THR A 127 -5.54 -7.51 -39.10
C THR A 127 -4.75 -7.57 -37.78
N THR A 128 -4.76 -8.73 -37.10
CA THR A 128 -4.04 -8.92 -35.83
C THR A 128 -2.56 -8.48 -35.85
N PRO A 129 -1.75 -8.75 -36.89
CA PRO A 129 -0.37 -8.25 -36.96
C PRO A 129 -0.26 -6.73 -37.10
N GLU A 130 -1.23 -6.06 -37.74
CA GLU A 130 -1.26 -4.59 -37.83
C GLU A 130 -1.61 -3.96 -36.47
N VAL A 131 -2.59 -4.54 -35.77
CA VAL A 131 -2.98 -4.12 -34.41
C VAL A 131 -1.79 -4.21 -33.44
N ASP A 132 -1.05 -5.32 -33.45
CA ASP A 132 0.08 -5.49 -32.54
C ASP A 132 1.25 -4.54 -32.85
N LYS A 133 1.44 -4.15 -34.11
CA LYS A 133 2.43 -3.14 -34.51
C LYS A 133 2.03 -1.75 -34.02
N GLU A 134 0.76 -1.38 -34.18
CA GLU A 134 0.19 -0.10 -33.72
C GLU A 134 0.21 0.06 -32.20
N LEU A 135 -0.01 -1.04 -31.47
CA LEU A 135 -0.05 -1.08 -30.01
C LEU A 135 1.30 -1.40 -29.37
N PHE A 136 2.39 -1.49 -30.15
CA PHE A 136 3.69 -1.90 -29.62
C PHE A 136 4.14 -1.01 -28.44
N PHE A 137 4.16 0.31 -28.62
CA PHE A 137 4.59 1.24 -27.57
C PHE A 137 3.65 1.27 -26.35
N ASP A 138 2.34 1.12 -26.57
CA ASP A 138 1.35 1.05 -25.49
C ASP A 138 1.56 -0.23 -24.66
N SER A 139 1.82 -1.36 -25.33
CA SER A 139 2.10 -2.63 -24.67
C SER A 139 3.41 -2.60 -23.87
N VAL A 140 4.45 -1.91 -24.38
CA VAL A 140 5.71 -1.69 -23.66
C VAL A 140 5.46 -0.87 -22.40
N THR A 141 4.68 0.21 -22.50
CA THR A 141 4.30 1.07 -21.37
C THR A 141 3.54 0.29 -20.30
N VAL A 142 2.54 -0.50 -20.70
CA VAL A 142 1.78 -1.38 -19.80
C VAL A 142 2.69 -2.41 -19.15
N ASN A 143 3.64 -2.98 -19.89
CA ASN A 143 4.60 -3.95 -19.36
C ASN A 143 5.57 -3.32 -18.35
N ALA A 144 6.01 -2.07 -18.56
CA ALA A 144 6.77 -1.32 -17.56
C ALA A 144 5.94 -1.11 -16.29
N MET A 145 4.65 -0.76 -16.42
CA MET A 145 3.75 -0.60 -15.27
C MET A 145 3.53 -1.87 -14.47
N LYS A 146 3.57 -3.06 -15.10
CA LYS A 146 3.52 -4.34 -14.38
C LYS A 146 4.71 -4.55 -13.43
N GLN A 147 5.82 -3.84 -13.64
CA GLN A 147 7.02 -3.90 -12.81
C GLN A 147 7.05 -2.85 -11.69
N TRP A 148 5.95 -2.12 -11.44
CA TRP A 148 5.87 -1.09 -10.39
C TRP A 148 6.37 -1.55 -9.00
N ARG A 149 6.29 -2.85 -8.74
CA ARG A 149 6.82 -3.50 -7.54
C ARG A 149 8.30 -3.17 -7.28
N VAL A 150 9.12 -2.96 -8.31
CA VAL A 150 10.54 -2.59 -8.16
C VAL A 150 10.72 -1.25 -7.44
N VAL A 151 9.77 -0.33 -7.63
CA VAL A 151 9.74 0.98 -6.95
C VAL A 151 9.08 0.87 -5.57
N HIS A 152 7.97 0.13 -5.48
CA HIS A 152 7.20 0.01 -4.24
C HIS A 152 7.92 -0.78 -3.13
N LEU A 153 8.66 -1.83 -3.48
CA LEU A 153 9.33 -2.66 -2.48
C LEU A 153 10.40 -1.92 -1.66
N PRO A 154 11.35 -1.17 -2.26
CA PRO A 154 12.31 -0.38 -1.50
C PRO A 154 11.65 0.54 -0.47
N ILE A 155 10.57 1.22 -0.86
CA ILE A 155 9.78 2.08 0.03
C ILE A 155 9.23 1.28 1.23
N ALA A 156 8.63 0.12 0.97
CA ALA A 156 8.11 -0.76 2.02
C ALA A 156 9.22 -1.30 2.94
N PHE A 157 10.40 -1.60 2.40
CA PHE A 157 11.56 -2.02 3.21
C PHE A 157 12.08 -0.90 4.10
N THR A 158 12.18 0.33 3.59
CA THR A 158 12.56 1.50 4.40
C THR A 158 11.57 1.74 5.54
N LEU A 159 10.26 1.63 5.25
CA LEU A 159 9.23 1.67 6.29
C LEU A 159 9.47 0.59 7.34
N GLY A 160 9.65 -0.67 6.93
CA GLY A 160 9.90 -1.78 7.85
C GLY A 160 11.13 -1.55 8.72
N PHE A 161 12.22 -1.05 8.13
CA PHE A 161 13.44 -0.70 8.87
C PHE A 161 13.20 0.40 9.91
N LEU A 162 12.54 1.50 9.54
CA LEU A 162 12.21 2.60 10.46
C LEU A 162 11.29 2.14 11.58
N THR A 163 10.29 1.31 11.28
CA THR A 163 9.37 0.73 12.27
C THR A 163 10.11 -0.19 13.24
N LEU A 164 10.99 -1.07 12.75
CA LEU A 164 11.80 -1.93 13.62
C LEU A 164 12.69 -1.10 14.55
N LEU A 165 13.38 -0.10 14.00
CA LEU A 165 14.22 0.80 14.79
C LEU A 165 13.39 1.53 15.86
N HIS A 166 12.18 1.98 15.50
CA HIS A 166 11.26 2.61 16.44
C HIS A 166 10.86 1.66 17.57
N VAL A 167 10.42 0.44 17.26
CA VAL A 167 10.03 -0.57 18.25
C VAL A 167 11.20 -0.92 19.17
N ILE A 168 12.39 -1.18 18.62
CA ILE A 168 13.59 -1.50 19.42
C ILE A 168 13.93 -0.34 20.36
N THR A 169 13.89 0.90 19.87
CA THR A 169 14.18 2.09 20.68
C THR A 169 13.18 2.22 21.84
N VAL A 170 11.88 1.99 21.57
CA VAL A 170 10.86 2.02 22.62
C VAL A 170 11.05 0.88 23.62
N LEU A 171 11.45 -0.33 23.19
CA LEU A 171 11.71 -1.45 24.11
C LEU A 171 12.97 -1.25 24.97
N MET A 172 14.01 -0.60 24.43
CA MET A 172 15.25 -0.35 25.16
C MET A 172 15.17 0.84 26.11
N PHE A 173 14.44 1.90 25.73
CA PHE A 173 14.42 3.17 26.45
C PHE A 173 13.05 3.56 27.01
N GLY A 174 11.99 2.82 26.67
CA GLY A 174 10.68 2.94 27.29
C GLY A 174 10.74 2.37 28.70
N LYS A 175 10.80 3.26 29.68
CA LYS A 175 10.63 2.91 31.09
C LYS A 175 9.19 2.52 31.38
#